data_AF-A0A0F9BH27-F1
#
_entry.id   AF-A0A0F9BH27-F1
#
_cell.length_a   1.000
_cell.length_b   1.000
_cell.length_c   1.000
_cell.angle_alpha   90.00
_cell.angle_beta   90.00
_cell.angle_gamma   90.00
#
_symmetry.space_group_name_H-M   'P 1'
#
loop_
_entity.id
_entity.type
_entity.pdbx_description
1 polymer ?
#
loop_
_entity_poly.entity_id
_entity_poly.type
_entity_poly.pdbx_seq_one_letter_code
_entity_poly.pdbx_strand_id
1 'polypeptide(L)'
;RRLHRRAQGLLGATFSVLRFYKGTSTQGPDPTLESLRGAGNVPGYILGTYMVLDTLQVADFGNALPNIEIELVADDSISVGDVIKDIGTRCGTEIIAGRFTQSLRGFGIKSDGPGSMALVPLGIAYDFDLAEQHGQLRALPRGGALWASIDIGDLGAHEVQAGGASAGGPSSGSGGPGTNAGGRPEPIRFIRKGASQLPSRAVVNYIDPGLDYLSNSQAAERIEGGADNNLTFELPVTLTASEARVIADRMLWEAWAARKTATTAVSDRWIGLDPARLVALPVAGEAIPHKITRALRGANGVIEIEARYEDREVYSSSAVAMEGPAPTGTLRLPGPTTWQPLDMPVGRAIDDDDGFYWAATGEEEGWRGARIHRSSDGGDSYNFMSAISRRAKIGTVTGAALGNGPSAFFD
;
A
#
# COMPACT_ATOMS: atom_id res chain seq x y z
N ARG A 1 -2.56 -10.00 13.22
CA ARG A 1 -2.20 -10.70 11.97
C ARG A 1 -2.37 -12.20 12.16
N ARG A 2 -3.46 -12.79 11.66
CA ARG A 2 -3.67 -14.24 11.59
C ARG A 2 -3.45 -14.69 10.15
N LEU A 3 -2.54 -15.64 9.96
CA LEU A 3 -2.36 -16.28 8.67
C LEU A 3 -3.37 -17.42 8.59
N HIS A 4 -4.45 -17.24 7.82
CA HIS A 4 -5.22 -18.38 7.38
C HIS A 4 -4.37 -19.14 6.37
N ARG A 5 -4.27 -20.46 6.53
CA ARG A 5 -3.45 -21.36 5.70
C ARG A 5 -4.00 -21.36 4.26
N ARG A 6 -3.66 -20.33 3.48
CA ARG A 6 -3.92 -20.19 2.05
C ARG A 6 -2.59 -20.06 1.34
N ALA A 7 -2.06 -21.20 0.94
CA ALA A 7 -1.03 -21.29 -0.06
C ALA A 7 -1.58 -22.22 -1.14
N GLN A 8 -2.14 -21.66 -2.22
CA GLN A 8 -2.70 -22.43 -3.32
C GLN A 8 -1.64 -23.35 -3.98
N GLY A 9 -0.35 -23.02 -3.86
CA GLY A 9 0.77 -23.83 -4.36
C GLY A 9 1.29 -24.91 -3.40
N LEU A 10 0.83 -24.92 -2.13
CA LEU A 10 1.30 -25.88 -1.11
C LEU A 10 0.30 -27.00 -0.80
N LEU A 11 -0.87 -26.98 -1.47
CA LEU A 11 -1.87 -28.03 -1.38
C LEU A 11 -1.34 -29.29 -2.09
N GLY A 12 -0.77 -30.21 -1.30
CA GLY A 12 -0.12 -31.43 -1.79
C GLY A 12 1.42 -31.39 -1.73
N ALA A 13 2.01 -30.30 -1.23
CA ALA A 13 3.45 -30.20 -1.02
C ALA A 13 3.86 -30.94 0.25
N THR A 14 4.89 -31.78 0.16
CA THR A 14 5.48 -32.41 1.33
C THR A 14 6.60 -31.51 1.89
N PHE A 15 6.43 -31.03 3.12
CA PHE A 15 7.44 -30.29 3.87
C PHE A 15 7.41 -30.76 5.34
N SER A 16 8.54 -30.70 6.04
CA SER A 16 8.62 -31.21 7.41
C SER A 16 8.06 -30.21 8.42
N VAL A 17 8.43 -28.94 8.30
CA VAL A 17 8.02 -27.88 9.22
C VAL A 17 7.75 -26.58 8.45
N LEU A 18 6.68 -25.89 8.83
CA LEU A 18 6.43 -24.50 8.44
C LEU A 18 6.53 -23.63 9.68
N ARG A 19 7.48 -22.70 9.70
CA ARG A 19 7.62 -21.70 10.77
C ARG A 19 7.28 -20.33 10.23
N PHE A 20 6.54 -19.57 11.03
CA PHE A 20 6.13 -18.22 10.69
C PHE A 20 6.64 -17.23 11.74
N TYR A 21 7.32 -16.20 11.24
CA TYR A 21 7.98 -15.18 12.03
C TYR A 21 7.29 -13.85 11.78
N LYS A 22 6.74 -13.26 12.84
CA LYS A 22 5.88 -12.07 12.75
C LYS A 22 6.68 -10.78 12.51
N GLY A 23 7.98 -10.76 12.81
CA GLY A 23 8.84 -9.59 12.68
C GLY A 23 8.82 -8.68 13.90
N THR A 24 8.59 -9.21 15.11
CA THR A 24 8.61 -8.40 16.33
C THR A 24 10.00 -7.81 16.59
N SER A 25 10.08 -6.70 17.34
CA SER A 25 11.35 -6.05 17.67
C SER A 25 12.33 -6.94 18.44
N THR A 26 11.82 -7.95 19.14
CA THR A 26 12.61 -8.92 19.91
C THR A 26 12.76 -10.28 19.21
N GLN A 27 12.42 -10.36 17.92
CA GLN A 27 12.47 -11.63 17.18
C GLN A 27 13.92 -12.06 16.92
N GLY A 28 14.25 -13.30 17.28
CA GLY A 28 15.52 -13.94 16.94
C GLY A 28 15.51 -14.57 15.54
N PRO A 29 16.69 -14.97 15.03
CA PRO A 29 16.81 -15.67 13.75
C PRO A 29 16.22 -17.08 13.79
N ASP A 30 15.91 -17.62 12.62
CA ASP A 30 15.41 -19.00 12.50
C ASP A 30 16.53 -20.02 12.77
N PRO A 31 16.32 -21.02 13.66
CA PRO A 31 17.34 -22.00 13.99
C PRO A 31 17.84 -22.85 12.81
N THR A 32 16.98 -23.17 11.83
CA THR A 32 17.38 -23.93 10.63
C THR A 32 18.26 -23.07 9.75
N LEU A 33 17.92 -21.79 9.56
CA LEU A 33 18.75 -20.84 8.82
C LEU A 33 20.11 -20.62 9.50
N GLU A 34 20.15 -20.45 10.83
CA GLU A 34 21.41 -20.32 11.58
C GLU A 34 22.26 -21.57 11.50
N SER A 35 21.66 -22.75 11.59
CA SER A 35 22.39 -24.01 11.42
C SER A 35 23.02 -24.12 10.02
N LEU A 36 22.38 -23.57 8.98
CA LEU A 36 22.87 -23.63 7.60
C LEU A 36 23.92 -22.56 7.29
N ARG A 37 23.74 -21.33 7.80
CA ARG A 37 24.56 -20.15 7.47
C ARG A 37 25.63 -19.84 8.52
N GLY A 38 25.60 -20.53 9.67
CA GLY A 38 26.46 -20.29 10.82
C GLY A 38 25.81 -19.35 11.83
N ALA A 39 26.08 -19.59 13.12
CA ALA A 39 25.57 -18.79 14.23
C ALA A 39 25.97 -17.31 14.08
N GLY A 40 25.01 -16.40 14.25
CA GLY A 40 25.24 -14.95 14.13
C GLY A 40 25.30 -14.41 12.69
N ASN A 41 25.24 -15.27 11.67
CA ASN A 41 25.23 -14.84 10.26
C ASN A 41 23.82 -14.67 9.67
N VAL A 42 22.78 -14.97 10.44
CA VAL A 42 21.39 -14.81 10.03
C VAL A 42 20.74 -13.71 10.85
N PRO A 43 20.18 -12.66 10.22
CA PRO A 43 19.43 -11.66 10.96
C PRO A 43 18.08 -12.25 11.42
N GLY A 44 17.53 -11.74 12.52
CA GLY A 44 16.17 -12.06 12.97
C GLY A 44 15.04 -11.53 12.07
N TYR A 45 15.40 -10.82 10.99
CA TYR A 45 14.48 -10.10 10.10
C TYR A 45 13.43 -9.29 10.89
N ILE A 46 13.88 -8.55 11.91
CA ILE A 46 13.00 -7.69 12.72
C ILE A 46 12.29 -6.65 11.85
N LEU A 47 11.07 -6.26 12.23
CA LEU A 47 10.19 -5.37 11.46
C LEU A 47 9.75 -5.91 10.08
N GLY A 48 10.11 -7.16 9.76
CA GLY A 48 9.70 -7.92 8.58
C GLY A 48 9.07 -9.26 8.96
N THR A 49 7.97 -9.62 8.31
CA THR A 49 7.38 -10.95 8.47
C THR A 49 8.02 -11.90 7.46
N TYR A 50 8.41 -13.11 7.89
CA TYR A 50 8.91 -14.15 6.99
C TYR A 50 8.41 -15.54 7.39
N MET A 51 8.49 -16.48 6.45
CA MET A 51 8.13 -17.88 6.64
C MET A 51 9.28 -18.76 6.20
N VAL A 52 9.52 -19.85 6.94
CA VAL A 52 10.52 -20.86 6.61
C VAL A 52 9.80 -22.19 6.40
N LEU A 53 10.10 -22.83 5.27
CA LEU A 53 9.64 -24.18 4.93
C LEU A 53 10.85 -25.11 5.00
N ASP A 54 10.88 -25.98 6.01
CA ASP A 54 11.94 -26.97 6.15
C ASP A 54 11.66 -28.15 5.20
N THR A 55 12.71 -28.56 4.48
CA THR A 55 12.73 -29.75 3.61
C THR A 55 11.53 -29.85 2.65
N LEU A 56 11.28 -28.79 1.87
CA LEU A 56 10.28 -28.82 0.80
C LEU A 56 10.68 -29.86 -0.26
N GLN A 57 9.85 -30.88 -0.46
CA GLN A 57 10.06 -31.93 -1.47
C GLN A 57 9.80 -31.36 -2.87
N VAL A 58 10.87 -30.94 -3.54
CA VAL A 58 10.78 -30.42 -4.92
C VAL A 58 10.41 -31.49 -5.96
N ALA A 59 10.51 -32.77 -5.61
CA ALA A 59 10.06 -33.88 -6.44
C ALA A 59 8.55 -33.80 -6.74
N ASP A 60 7.75 -33.30 -5.79
CA ASP A 60 6.31 -33.03 -5.96
C ASP A 60 6.04 -32.00 -7.07
N PHE A 61 7.07 -31.23 -7.47
CA PHE A 61 7.02 -30.13 -8.43
C PHE A 61 7.96 -30.34 -9.63
N GLY A 62 8.28 -31.59 -9.96
CA GLY A 62 9.13 -31.90 -11.11
C GLY A 62 10.58 -31.45 -10.93
N ASN A 63 11.09 -31.48 -9.70
CA ASN A 63 12.44 -31.03 -9.30
C ASN A 63 12.72 -29.54 -9.57
N ALA A 64 11.67 -28.71 -9.58
CA ALA A 64 11.77 -27.26 -9.67
C ALA A 64 11.19 -26.60 -8.41
N LEU A 65 11.64 -25.38 -8.13
CA LEU A 65 11.03 -24.56 -7.08
C LEU A 65 9.59 -24.18 -7.50
N PRO A 66 8.57 -24.46 -6.68
CA PRO A 66 7.21 -24.08 -7.01
C PRO A 66 7.01 -22.57 -6.91
N ASN A 67 6.03 -22.06 -7.65
CA ASN A 67 5.50 -20.73 -7.38
C ASN A 67 4.70 -20.76 -6.07
N ILE A 68 5.05 -19.90 -5.13
CA ILE A 68 4.39 -19.81 -3.82
C ILE A 68 3.66 -18.47 -3.75
N GLU A 69 2.34 -18.55 -3.62
CA GLU A 69 1.47 -17.39 -3.38
C GLU A 69 0.98 -17.41 -1.94
N ILE A 70 1.07 -16.25 -1.26
CA ILE A 70 0.75 -16.10 0.16
C ILE A 70 -0.22 -14.94 0.31
N GLU A 71 -1.36 -15.19 0.95
CA GLU A 71 -2.32 -14.16 1.34
C GLU A 71 -2.08 -13.73 2.79
N LEU A 72 -1.88 -12.43 3.01
CA LEU A 72 -1.63 -11.85 4.32
C LEU A 72 -2.88 -11.08 4.78
N VAL A 73 -3.47 -11.52 5.89
CA VAL A 73 -4.64 -10.84 6.50
C VAL A 73 -4.19 -10.12 7.77
N ALA A 74 -4.42 -8.80 7.81
CA ALA A 74 -4.24 -7.99 9.01
C ALA A 74 -5.55 -7.99 9.82
N ASP A 75 -5.46 -8.20 11.14
CA ASP A 75 -6.64 -8.29 12.02
C ASP A 75 -7.04 -6.91 12.59
N ASP A 76 -6.14 -5.93 12.55
CA ASP A 76 -6.32 -4.62 13.18
C ASP A 76 -6.23 -3.52 12.12
N SER A 77 -7.15 -2.55 12.20
CA SER A 77 -7.04 -1.30 11.44
C SER A 77 -5.84 -0.51 11.95
N ILE A 78 -4.80 -0.39 11.14
CA ILE A 78 -3.68 0.50 11.39
C ILE A 78 -4.02 1.90 10.87
N SER A 79 -3.66 2.94 11.62
CA SER A 79 -3.82 4.32 11.14
C SER A 79 -2.75 4.67 10.12
N VAL A 80 -3.10 5.53 9.16
CA VAL A 80 -2.14 6.08 8.18
C VAL A 80 -0.96 6.74 8.89
N GLY A 81 -1.22 7.48 9.98
CA GLY A 81 -0.20 8.13 10.78
C GLY A 81 0.79 7.15 11.41
N ASP A 82 0.34 5.97 11.84
CA ASP A 82 1.23 4.94 12.38
C ASP A 82 2.07 4.26 11.30
N VAL A 83 1.54 4.09 10.08
CA VAL A 83 2.35 3.62 8.94
C VAL A 83 3.42 4.64 8.55
N ILE A 84 3.10 5.93 8.54
CA ILE A 84 4.09 6.98 8.25
C ILE A 84 5.22 6.96 9.29
N LYS A 85 4.89 6.80 10.57
CA LYS A 85 5.89 6.65 11.65
C LYS A 85 6.73 5.38 11.50
N ASP A 86 6.10 4.25 11.12
CA ASP A 86 6.80 2.98 10.90
C ASP A 86 7.80 3.09 9.75
N ILE A 87 7.40 3.70 8.62
CA ILE A 87 8.31 3.95 7.49
C ILE A 87 9.47 4.85 7.92
N GLY A 88 9.19 5.93 8.65
CA GLY A 88 10.24 6.80 9.20
C GLY A 88 11.22 6.02 10.08
N THR A 89 10.71 5.22 11.01
CA THR A 89 11.51 4.41 11.93
C THR A 89 12.40 3.42 11.19
N ARG A 90 11.89 2.75 10.15
CA ARG A 90 12.68 1.86 9.27
C ARG A 90 13.78 2.59 8.52
N CYS A 91 13.56 3.86 8.18
CA CYS A 91 14.55 4.74 7.57
C CYS A 91 15.46 5.44 8.61
N GLY A 92 15.31 5.16 9.90
CA GLY A 92 16.12 5.77 10.96
C GLY A 92 15.78 7.24 11.25
N THR A 93 14.57 7.70 10.89
CA THR A 93 14.13 9.10 11.10
C THR A 93 12.77 9.15 11.77
N GLU A 94 12.58 10.04 12.75
CA GLU A 94 11.27 10.26 13.37
C GLU A 94 10.41 11.17 12.48
N ILE A 95 9.17 10.73 12.19
CA ILE A 95 8.19 11.51 11.44
C ILE A 95 6.96 11.76 12.30
N ILE A 96 6.59 13.02 12.48
CA ILE A 96 5.38 13.40 13.21
C ILE A 96 4.18 13.31 12.26
N ALA A 97 3.33 12.31 12.47
CA ALA A 97 2.14 12.06 11.66
C ALA A 97 0.86 11.79 12.47
N GLY A 98 0.82 12.19 13.75
CA GLY A 98 -0.30 11.91 14.65
C GLY A 98 -1.66 12.51 14.25
N ARG A 99 -1.70 13.39 13.24
CA ARG A 99 -2.94 13.98 12.70
C ARG A 99 -3.68 13.05 11.73
N PHE A 100 -3.02 12.00 11.22
CA PHE A 100 -3.58 11.07 10.24
C PHE A 100 -4.11 9.82 10.95
N THR A 101 -5.35 9.90 11.42
CA THR A 101 -6.00 8.82 12.18
C THR A 101 -6.86 7.90 11.30
N GLN A 102 -6.96 8.18 9.99
CA GLN A 102 -7.74 7.38 9.05
C GLN A 102 -7.21 5.94 9.02
N SER A 103 -8.12 4.97 8.90
CA SER A 103 -7.75 3.56 8.77
C SER A 103 -7.14 3.29 7.39
N LEU A 104 -6.02 2.58 7.36
CA LEU A 104 -5.39 2.06 6.16
C LEU A 104 -5.75 0.58 5.99
N ARG A 105 -6.40 0.22 4.88
CA ARG A 105 -6.81 -1.17 4.61
C ARG A 105 -5.63 -2.05 4.21
N GLY A 106 -4.78 -1.53 3.34
CA GLY A 106 -3.61 -2.24 2.85
C GLY A 106 -2.67 -1.28 2.13
N PHE A 107 -1.37 -1.53 2.28
CA PHE A 107 -0.32 -0.80 1.60
C PHE A 107 0.86 -1.73 1.32
N GLY A 108 1.28 -1.77 0.06
CA GLY A 108 2.38 -2.60 -0.41
C GLY A 108 3.60 -1.76 -0.78
N ILE A 109 4.77 -2.15 -0.28
CA ILE A 109 6.06 -1.62 -0.75
C ILE A 109 6.64 -2.65 -1.71
N LYS A 110 6.69 -2.32 -3.00
CA LYS A 110 7.04 -3.27 -4.07
C LYS A 110 8.54 -3.54 -4.20
N SER A 111 9.39 -2.63 -3.74
CA SER A 111 10.84 -2.71 -3.88
C SER A 111 11.54 -1.99 -2.74
N ASP A 112 12.72 -2.48 -2.37
CA ASP A 112 13.61 -1.76 -1.46
C ASP A 112 14.07 -0.44 -2.12
N GLY A 113 14.07 0.63 -1.34
CA GLY A 113 14.45 1.95 -1.82
C GLY A 113 14.28 3.04 -0.77
N PRO A 114 14.46 4.32 -1.15
CA PRO A 114 14.29 5.43 -0.24
C PRO A 114 12.88 5.47 0.34
N GLY A 115 12.73 5.83 1.63
CA GLY A 115 11.42 5.93 2.29
C GLY A 115 10.45 6.88 1.59
N SER A 116 10.95 7.87 0.84
CA SER A 116 10.15 8.74 -0.02
C SER A 116 9.36 7.98 -1.09
N MET A 117 9.88 6.86 -1.63
CA MET A 117 9.13 6.03 -2.59
C MET A 117 7.88 5.41 -1.96
N ALA A 118 7.90 5.11 -0.66
CA ALA A 118 6.73 4.61 0.06
C ALA A 118 5.80 5.75 0.51
N LEU A 119 6.36 6.89 0.90
CA LEU A 119 5.59 8.01 1.46
C LEU A 119 4.86 8.84 0.38
N VAL A 120 5.41 8.97 -0.83
CA VAL A 120 4.79 9.76 -1.91
C VAL A 120 3.41 9.20 -2.32
N PRO A 121 3.24 7.90 -2.59
CA PRO A 121 1.91 7.34 -2.90
C PRO A 121 0.92 7.51 -1.76
N LEU A 122 1.37 7.39 -0.50
CA LEU A 122 0.51 7.64 0.67
C LEU A 122 0.09 9.12 0.76
N GLY A 123 1.01 10.04 0.46
CA GLY A 123 0.73 11.49 0.42
C GLY A 123 -0.31 11.85 -0.65
N ILE A 124 -0.25 11.17 -1.79
CA ILE A 124 -1.25 11.30 -2.87
C ILE A 124 -2.61 10.75 -2.44
N ALA A 125 -2.66 9.58 -1.81
CA ALA A 125 -3.91 8.94 -1.41
C ALA A 125 -4.61 9.68 -0.26
N TYR A 126 -3.86 10.12 0.75
CA TYR A 126 -4.37 10.66 2.02
C TYR A 126 -4.11 12.16 2.24
N ASP A 127 -3.80 12.91 1.17
CA ASP A 127 -3.68 14.37 1.18
C ASP A 127 -2.69 14.92 2.20
N PHE A 128 -1.44 14.47 2.11
CA PHE A 128 -0.40 15.06 2.93
C PHE A 128 0.87 15.36 2.17
N ASP A 129 1.53 16.41 2.63
CA ASP A 129 2.88 16.76 2.25
C ASP A 129 3.82 16.47 3.43
N LEU A 130 5.05 16.12 3.10
CA LEU A 130 6.13 16.00 4.08
C LEU A 130 7.00 17.25 3.99
N ALA A 131 7.16 17.92 5.12
CA ALA A 131 8.05 19.05 5.25
C ALA A 131 8.85 18.93 6.54
N GLU A 132 10.10 19.36 6.48
CA GLU A 132 10.87 19.61 7.67
C GLU A 132 10.38 20.91 8.31
N GLN A 133 9.99 20.84 9.58
CA GLN A 133 9.65 22.00 10.38
C GLN A 133 10.37 21.91 11.72
N HIS A 134 11.14 22.95 12.05
CA HIS A 134 11.86 23.05 13.31
C HIS A 134 12.76 21.83 13.61
N GLY A 135 13.45 21.30 12.58
CA GLY A 135 14.37 20.17 12.71
C GLY A 135 13.70 18.79 12.81
N GLN A 136 12.40 18.70 12.53
CA GLN A 136 11.65 17.44 12.53
C GLN A 136 10.86 17.29 11.23
N LEU A 137 10.81 16.08 10.67
CA LEU A 137 9.91 15.78 9.57
C LEU A 137 8.48 15.69 10.08
N ARG A 138 7.56 16.43 9.44
CA ARG A 138 6.15 16.46 9.80
C ARG A 138 5.30 16.16 8.56
N ALA A 139 4.33 15.28 8.73
CA ALA A 139 3.25 15.12 7.76
C ALA A 139 2.20 16.22 8.00
N LEU A 140 1.97 17.05 6.99
CA LEU A 140 1.04 18.17 7.03
C LEU A 140 -0.13 17.90 6.08
N PRO A 141 -1.38 18.04 6.54
CA PRO A 141 -2.54 17.83 5.68
C PRO A 141 -2.62 18.94 4.62
N ARG A 142 -2.93 18.54 3.39
CA ARG A 142 -3.30 19.47 2.32
C ARG A 142 -4.71 20.01 2.55
N GLY A 143 -5.03 21.17 1.98
CA GLY A 143 -6.32 21.84 2.19
C GLY A 143 -6.56 22.38 3.62
N GLY A 144 -5.50 22.44 4.44
CA GLY A 144 -5.54 22.91 5.83
C GLY A 144 -5.94 24.38 5.99
N ALA A 145 -6.01 24.83 7.25
CA ALA A 145 -6.26 26.24 7.55
C ALA A 145 -5.11 27.14 7.10
N LEU A 146 -5.44 28.39 6.76
CA LEU A 146 -4.43 29.43 6.50
C LEU A 146 -3.56 29.62 7.74
N TRP A 147 -2.25 29.52 7.56
CA TRP A 147 -1.29 29.79 8.62
C TRP A 147 -1.16 31.30 8.88
N ALA A 148 -1.13 32.10 7.82
CA ALA A 148 -1.08 33.55 7.90
C ALA A 148 -1.54 34.22 6.60
N SER A 149 -1.80 35.52 6.67
CA SER A 149 -2.01 36.40 5.53
C SER A 149 -0.84 37.38 5.44
N ILE A 150 -0.16 37.42 4.29
CA ILE A 150 0.96 38.32 4.05
C ILE A 150 0.42 39.60 3.42
N ASP A 151 0.78 40.75 3.96
CA ASP A 151 0.39 42.04 3.37
C ASP A 151 1.25 42.35 2.14
N ILE A 152 0.71 43.10 1.18
CA ILE A 152 1.48 43.49 -0.02
C ILE A 152 2.72 44.32 0.34
N GLY A 153 2.64 45.06 1.44
CA GLY A 153 3.73 45.83 2.03
C GLY A 153 4.86 45.00 2.63
N ASP A 154 4.69 43.70 2.80
CA ASP A 154 5.72 42.76 3.27
C ASP A 154 6.39 41.97 2.11
N LEU A 155 5.89 42.12 0.87
CA LEU A 155 6.35 41.36 -0.31
C LEU A 155 7.41 42.09 -1.16
N GLY A 156 8.32 41.38 -1.79
CA GLY A 156 9.43 42.00 -2.55
C GLY A 156 10.53 42.55 -1.64
N ALA A 157 10.82 41.84 -0.54
CA ALA A 157 11.98 42.13 0.29
C ALA A 157 13.27 42.02 -0.53
N HIS A 158 14.17 42.99 -0.35
CA HIS A 158 15.43 43.07 -1.07
C HIS A 158 16.46 43.80 -0.21
N GLU A 159 17.73 43.59 -0.53
CA GLU A 159 18.81 44.32 0.10
C GLU A 159 18.81 45.78 -0.41
N VAL A 160 18.77 46.73 0.53
CA VAL A 160 18.91 48.14 0.21
C VAL A 160 20.40 48.45 0.09
N GLN A 161 20.85 48.81 -1.11
CA GLN A 161 22.25 49.15 -1.33
C GLN A 161 22.60 50.43 -0.57
N ALA A 162 23.59 50.35 0.33
CA ALA A 162 24.04 51.47 1.15
C ALA A 162 24.55 52.62 0.24
N GLY A 163 23.72 53.64 0.06
CA GLY A 163 23.99 54.79 -0.81
C GLY A 163 22.77 55.31 -1.59
N GLY A 164 21.68 54.55 -1.67
CA GLY A 164 20.41 55.02 -2.24
C GLY A 164 19.62 55.82 -1.21
N ALA A 165 19.57 57.16 -1.37
CA ALA A 165 18.70 58.01 -0.57
C ALA A 165 17.24 57.51 -0.64
N SER A 166 16.57 57.49 0.51
CA SER A 166 15.14 57.19 0.60
C SER A 166 14.31 58.30 -0.08
N ALA A 167 14.11 58.17 -1.39
CA ALA A 167 13.03 58.82 -2.13
C ALA A 167 12.00 57.72 -2.43
N GLY A 168 10.73 57.79 -2.12
CA GLY A 168 9.86 58.90 -1.76
C GLY A 168 8.52 58.56 -2.40
N GLY A 169 7.47 58.34 -1.59
CA GLY A 169 6.08 58.19 -2.04
C GLY A 169 5.76 57.02 -3.00
N PRO A 170 4.47 56.68 -3.18
CA PRO A 170 4.06 55.65 -4.13
C PRO A 170 4.28 56.19 -5.55
N SER A 171 5.35 55.75 -6.23
CA SER A 171 5.56 56.10 -7.63
C SER A 171 4.60 55.30 -8.51
N SER A 172 3.46 55.92 -8.86
CA SER A 172 2.61 55.51 -9.97
C SER A 172 3.30 55.86 -11.29
N GLY A 173 4.30 55.07 -11.68
CA GLY A 173 5.04 55.23 -12.92
C GLY A 173 4.85 54.00 -13.82
N SER A 174 4.17 54.19 -14.96
CA SER A 174 4.05 53.21 -16.04
C SER A 174 5.39 53.04 -16.79
N GLY A 175 6.39 52.50 -16.10
CA GLY A 175 7.70 52.17 -16.69
C GLY A 175 7.67 50.77 -17.32
N GLY A 176 8.08 50.69 -18.58
CA GLY A 176 8.27 49.43 -19.30
C GLY A 176 9.29 48.48 -18.61
N PRO A 177 9.30 47.20 -19.00
CA PRO A 177 9.94 46.14 -18.23
C PRO A 177 11.47 46.19 -18.37
N GLY A 178 12.14 46.61 -17.30
CA GLY A 178 13.58 46.47 -17.14
C GLY A 178 14.25 47.74 -16.61
N THR A 179 14.92 47.59 -15.47
CA THR A 179 15.89 48.52 -14.87
C THR A 179 15.36 49.81 -14.24
N ASN A 180 14.66 49.69 -13.10
CA ASN A 180 14.69 50.73 -12.08
C ASN A 180 15.83 50.45 -11.09
N ALA A 181 16.93 51.18 -11.24
CA ALA A 181 18.03 51.21 -10.28
C ALA A 181 17.53 51.85 -8.96
N GLY A 182 17.46 51.06 -7.89
CA GLY A 182 17.18 51.53 -6.53
C GLY A 182 15.72 51.45 -6.05
N GLY A 183 14.79 50.95 -6.87
CA GLY A 183 13.37 50.79 -6.49
C GLY A 183 13.04 49.43 -5.88
N ARG A 184 11.98 49.36 -5.07
CA ARG A 184 11.44 48.10 -4.53
C ARG A 184 11.10 47.16 -5.71
N PRO A 185 11.60 45.91 -5.73
CA PRO A 185 11.28 44.93 -6.76
C PRO A 185 9.78 44.66 -6.85
N GLU A 186 9.36 44.05 -7.96
CA GLU A 186 7.99 43.58 -8.13
C GLU A 186 7.58 42.72 -6.92
N PRO A 187 6.51 43.08 -6.19
CA PRO A 187 6.14 42.39 -4.96
C PRO A 187 5.81 40.91 -5.18
N ILE A 188 5.19 40.54 -6.30
CA ILE A 188 4.84 39.15 -6.60
C ILE A 188 4.89 38.91 -8.10
N ARG A 189 5.61 37.85 -8.51
CA ARG A 189 5.71 37.44 -9.90
C ARG A 189 4.97 36.14 -10.11
N PHE A 190 4.16 36.05 -11.16
CA PHE A 190 3.46 34.81 -11.51
C PHE A 190 4.05 34.16 -12.75
N ILE A 191 4.35 32.87 -12.65
CA ILE A 191 4.73 32.00 -13.76
C ILE A 191 3.56 31.05 -14.01
N ARG A 192 3.02 31.07 -15.23
CA ARG A 192 1.89 30.22 -15.63
C ARG A 192 2.38 29.09 -16.53
N LYS A 193 2.02 27.84 -16.21
CA LYS A 193 2.23 26.72 -17.13
C LYS A 193 1.33 26.82 -18.36
N GLY A 194 1.89 26.49 -19.52
CA GLY A 194 1.19 26.43 -20.81
C GLY A 194 0.05 25.41 -20.78
N ALA A 195 -1.00 25.63 -21.56
CA ALA A 195 -2.18 24.76 -21.55
C ALA A 195 -1.86 23.32 -21.98
N SER A 196 -0.92 23.12 -22.90
CA SER A 196 -0.47 21.81 -23.38
C SER A 196 0.24 20.96 -22.33
N GLN A 197 0.76 21.57 -21.26
CA GLN A 197 1.43 20.85 -20.17
C GLN A 197 0.45 20.41 -19.08
N LEU A 198 -0.80 20.88 -19.12
CA LEU A 198 -1.81 20.53 -18.13
C LEU A 198 -2.48 19.21 -18.47
N PRO A 199 -2.84 18.41 -17.47
CA PRO A 199 -3.52 17.15 -17.70
C PRO A 199 -4.95 17.35 -18.23
N SER A 200 -5.33 16.59 -19.26
CA SER A 200 -6.73 16.37 -19.61
C SER A 200 -7.30 15.15 -18.91
N ARG A 201 -6.45 14.19 -18.53
CA ARG A 201 -6.83 12.97 -17.84
C ARG A 201 -5.89 12.66 -16.67
N ALA A 202 -6.45 12.17 -15.58
CA ALA A 202 -5.72 11.60 -14.45
C ALA A 202 -6.22 10.18 -14.20
N VAL A 203 -5.30 9.21 -14.18
CA VAL A 203 -5.56 7.79 -13.97
C VAL A 203 -4.89 7.36 -12.67
N VAL A 204 -5.64 6.64 -11.83
CA VAL A 204 -5.16 6.08 -10.57
C VAL A 204 -5.27 4.57 -10.67
N ASN A 205 -4.14 3.89 -10.56
CA ASN A 205 -4.04 2.44 -10.44
C ASN A 205 -3.94 2.08 -8.96
N TYR A 206 -4.78 1.15 -8.50
CA TYR A 206 -4.94 0.79 -7.09
C TYR A 206 -5.29 -0.69 -6.93
N ILE A 207 -5.26 -1.18 -5.69
CA ILE A 207 -5.67 -2.54 -5.34
C ILE A 207 -7.11 -2.50 -4.85
N ASP A 208 -8.01 -3.25 -5.49
CA ASP A 208 -9.45 -3.20 -5.22
C ASP A 208 -9.89 -4.40 -4.35
N PRO A 209 -10.33 -4.19 -3.10
CA PRO A 209 -10.83 -5.27 -2.25
C PRO A 209 -12.15 -5.87 -2.77
N GLY A 210 -12.92 -5.13 -3.58
CA GLY A 210 -14.14 -5.64 -4.22
C GLY A 210 -13.85 -6.62 -5.37
N LEU A 211 -12.64 -6.58 -5.93
CA LEU A 211 -12.19 -7.48 -7.00
C LEU A 211 -11.15 -8.50 -6.49
N ASP A 212 -11.29 -8.96 -5.25
CA ASP A 212 -10.38 -9.94 -4.63
C ASP A 212 -8.91 -9.48 -4.60
N TYR A 213 -8.69 -8.21 -4.26
CA TYR A 213 -7.38 -7.56 -4.19
C TYR A 213 -6.61 -7.57 -5.52
N LEU A 214 -7.31 -7.66 -6.66
CA LEU A 214 -6.73 -7.44 -7.97
C LEU A 214 -6.48 -5.94 -8.24
N SER A 215 -5.51 -5.67 -9.10
CA SER A 215 -5.25 -4.31 -9.58
C SER A 215 -6.43 -3.82 -10.42
N ASN A 216 -6.91 -2.62 -10.10
CA ASN A 216 -7.96 -1.92 -10.84
C ASN A 216 -7.50 -0.48 -11.14
N SER A 217 -8.19 0.19 -12.06
CA SER A 217 -7.91 1.59 -12.39
C SER A 217 -9.19 2.41 -12.44
N GLN A 218 -9.08 3.67 -12.01
CA GLN A 218 -10.13 4.68 -12.13
C GLN A 218 -9.53 5.93 -12.74
N ALA A 219 -10.33 6.67 -13.50
CA ALA A 219 -9.88 7.87 -14.18
C ALA A 219 -10.83 9.04 -13.98
N ALA A 220 -10.25 10.24 -14.00
CA ALA A 220 -10.94 11.51 -14.13
C ALA A 220 -10.53 12.15 -15.45
N GLU A 221 -11.50 12.70 -16.17
CA GLU A 221 -11.27 13.40 -17.44
C GLU A 221 -11.88 14.78 -17.39
N ARG A 222 -11.17 15.72 -18.02
CA ARG A 222 -11.66 17.06 -18.30
C ARG A 222 -12.02 17.13 -19.78
N ILE A 223 -13.31 17.26 -20.07
CA ILE A 223 -13.86 17.26 -21.44
C ILE A 223 -13.49 18.53 -22.22
N GLU A 224 -13.14 19.62 -21.53
CA GLU A 224 -12.80 20.91 -22.15
C GLU A 224 -11.30 21.21 -22.17
N GLY A 225 -10.77 21.45 -23.37
CA GLY A 225 -9.41 21.94 -23.62
C GLY A 225 -8.62 21.02 -24.54
N GLY A 226 -7.85 21.58 -25.47
CA GLY A 226 -6.97 20.83 -26.39
C GLY A 226 -5.67 20.35 -25.74
N ALA A 227 -5.74 19.83 -24.51
CA ALA A 227 -4.60 19.27 -23.81
C ALA A 227 -4.57 17.75 -23.98
N ASP A 228 -3.45 17.19 -24.43
CA ASP A 228 -3.27 15.74 -24.64
C ASP A 228 -2.46 15.06 -23.53
N ASN A 229 -2.18 15.78 -22.44
CA ASN A 229 -1.36 15.24 -21.37
C ASN A 229 -2.18 14.34 -20.43
N ASN A 230 -1.65 13.15 -20.13
CA ASN A 230 -2.27 12.18 -19.23
C ASN A 230 -1.35 11.95 -18.02
N LEU A 231 -1.89 12.03 -16.82
CA LEU A 231 -1.18 11.73 -15.57
C LEU A 231 -1.60 10.36 -15.07
N THR A 232 -0.63 9.48 -14.84
CA THR A 232 -0.87 8.15 -14.27
C THR A 232 -0.20 8.06 -12.90
N PHE A 233 -0.95 7.64 -11.89
CA PHE A 233 -0.48 7.41 -10.53
C PHE A 233 -0.61 5.94 -10.17
N GLU A 234 0.51 5.36 -9.75
CA GLU A 234 0.58 3.98 -9.25
C GLU A 234 0.50 4.00 -7.73
N LEU A 235 -0.67 3.69 -7.17
CA LEU A 235 -0.89 3.68 -5.73
C LEU A 235 -0.96 2.24 -5.25
N PRO A 236 0.08 1.70 -4.59
CA PRO A 236 0.03 0.36 -4.00
C PRO A 236 -0.76 0.36 -2.68
N VAL A 237 -1.91 1.03 -2.67
CA VAL A 237 -2.83 1.16 -1.54
C VAL A 237 -4.11 0.41 -1.90
N THR A 238 -4.71 -0.26 -0.91
CA THR A 238 -6.01 -0.89 -1.06
C THR A 238 -7.11 0.16 -0.90
N LEU A 239 -7.86 0.42 -1.98
CA LEU A 239 -8.89 1.46 -2.07
C LEU A 239 -10.15 0.88 -2.72
N THR A 240 -11.31 1.44 -2.40
CA THR A 240 -12.54 1.21 -3.16
C THR A 240 -12.53 1.98 -4.47
N ALA A 241 -13.35 1.57 -5.44
CA ALA A 241 -13.48 2.28 -6.71
C ALA A 241 -13.87 3.75 -6.53
N SER A 242 -14.78 4.05 -5.58
CA SER A 242 -15.19 5.44 -5.31
C SER A 242 -14.07 6.26 -4.68
N GLU A 243 -13.32 5.72 -3.72
CA GLU A 243 -12.14 6.40 -3.14
C GLU A 243 -11.09 6.70 -4.23
N ALA A 244 -10.80 5.73 -5.11
CA ALA A 244 -9.87 5.93 -6.22
C ALA A 244 -10.36 6.99 -7.22
N ARG A 245 -11.68 7.05 -7.49
CA ARG A 245 -12.28 8.07 -8.37
C ARG A 245 -12.17 9.47 -7.78
N VAL A 246 -12.38 9.63 -6.46
CA VAL A 246 -12.18 10.90 -5.73
C VAL A 246 -10.72 11.35 -5.83
N ILE A 247 -9.76 10.43 -5.63
CA ILE A 247 -8.33 10.75 -5.75
C ILE A 247 -7.99 11.19 -7.19
N ALA A 248 -8.48 10.49 -8.21
CA ALA A 248 -8.23 10.86 -9.61
C ALA A 248 -8.79 12.26 -9.94
N ASP A 249 -10.01 12.56 -9.49
CA ASP A 249 -10.65 13.87 -9.69
C ASP A 249 -9.88 14.98 -8.99
N ARG A 250 -9.51 14.75 -7.72
CA ARG A 250 -8.70 15.66 -6.93
C ARG A 250 -7.36 15.95 -7.60
N MET A 251 -6.62 14.94 -8.04
CA MET A 251 -5.32 15.13 -8.69
C MET A 251 -5.43 15.91 -10.00
N LEU A 252 -6.50 15.68 -10.77
CA LEU A 252 -6.78 16.45 -11.97
C LEU A 252 -6.98 17.93 -11.62
N TRP A 253 -7.91 18.25 -10.72
CA TRP A 253 -8.21 19.64 -10.35
C TRP A 253 -7.08 20.34 -9.58
N GLU A 254 -6.33 19.63 -8.75
CA GLU A 254 -5.13 20.15 -8.07
C GLU A 254 -4.07 20.59 -9.09
N ALA A 255 -3.83 19.80 -10.14
CA ALA A 255 -2.89 20.16 -11.20
C ALA A 255 -3.32 21.42 -11.98
N TRP A 256 -4.64 21.63 -12.14
CA TRP A 256 -5.20 22.83 -12.77
C TRP A 256 -5.15 24.05 -11.85
N ALA A 257 -5.45 23.87 -10.56
CA ALA A 257 -5.34 24.93 -9.55
C ALA A 257 -3.87 25.39 -9.43
N ALA A 258 -2.93 24.45 -9.32
CA ALA A 258 -1.50 24.70 -9.19
C ALA A 258 -0.81 25.19 -10.49
N ARG A 259 -1.59 25.61 -11.51
CA ARG A 259 -1.08 26.09 -12.80
C ARG A 259 -0.23 27.36 -12.70
N LYS A 260 -0.55 28.24 -11.75
CA LYS A 260 0.17 29.49 -11.49
C LYS A 260 1.09 29.30 -10.29
N THR A 261 2.38 29.48 -10.51
CA THR A 261 3.38 29.57 -9.44
C THR A 261 3.62 31.03 -9.15
N ALA A 262 3.46 31.44 -7.90
CA ALA A 262 3.86 32.74 -7.38
C ALA A 262 5.31 32.65 -6.89
N THR A 263 6.12 33.64 -7.24
CA THR A 263 7.47 33.84 -6.71
C THR A 263 7.53 35.23 -6.09
N THR A 264 7.99 35.30 -4.85
CA THR A 264 8.16 36.56 -4.13
C THR A 264 9.28 36.41 -3.09
N ALA A 265 9.67 37.51 -2.47
CA ALA A 265 10.64 37.55 -1.40
C ALA A 265 10.04 38.28 -0.19
N VAL A 266 10.28 37.79 1.01
CA VAL A 266 9.83 38.38 2.27
C VAL A 266 11.00 38.59 3.22
N SER A 267 10.83 39.43 4.23
CA SER A 267 11.85 39.68 5.24
C SER A 267 11.83 38.62 6.36
N ASP A 268 12.85 38.64 7.22
CA ASP A 268 12.95 37.81 8.42
C ASP A 268 11.75 37.85 9.39
N ARG A 269 10.87 38.85 9.26
CA ARG A 269 9.55 38.84 9.95
C ARG A 269 8.79 37.53 9.70
N TRP A 270 9.00 36.94 8.53
CA TRP A 270 8.33 35.74 8.04
C TRP A 270 9.22 34.49 8.12
N ILE A 271 10.21 34.45 9.02
CA ILE A 271 11.12 33.30 9.19
C ILE A 271 10.41 31.97 9.52
N GLY A 272 9.18 32.05 10.05
CA GLY A 272 8.33 30.88 10.27
C GLY A 272 7.66 30.32 9.00
N LEU A 273 7.97 30.82 7.81
CA LEU A 273 7.45 30.25 6.55
C LEU A 273 8.18 28.96 6.21
N ASP A 274 7.59 27.85 6.63
CA ASP A 274 8.04 26.52 6.22
C ASP A 274 7.33 26.06 4.94
N PRO A 275 7.96 25.16 4.15
CA PRO A 275 7.29 24.44 3.07
C PRO A 275 6.03 23.71 3.55
N ALA A 276 5.11 23.46 2.61
CA ALA A 276 3.80 22.83 2.82
C ALA A 276 2.82 23.61 3.71
N ARG A 277 3.15 24.83 4.18
CA ARG A 277 2.18 25.73 4.81
C ARG A 277 1.35 26.49 3.77
N LEU A 278 0.10 26.76 4.11
CA LEU A 278 -0.83 27.57 3.33
C LEU A 278 -0.81 29.02 3.83
N VAL A 279 -0.57 29.97 2.94
CA VAL A 279 -0.58 31.41 3.23
C VAL A 279 -1.50 32.15 2.28
N ALA A 280 -2.11 33.24 2.73
CA ALA A 280 -2.86 34.12 1.85
C ALA A 280 -1.91 35.17 1.27
N LEU A 281 -1.85 35.23 -0.06
CA LEU A 281 -1.11 36.26 -0.80
C LEU A 281 -2.12 37.27 -1.40
N PRO A 282 -1.83 38.57 -1.35
CA PRO A 282 -2.69 39.62 -1.88
C PRO A 282 -2.52 39.67 -3.41
N VAL A 283 -3.49 39.12 -4.14
CA VAL A 283 -3.51 39.09 -5.60
C VAL A 283 -4.68 39.93 -6.07
N ALA A 284 -4.40 41.01 -6.82
CA ALA A 284 -5.43 41.95 -7.28
C ALA A 284 -6.33 42.52 -6.15
N GLY A 285 -5.80 42.64 -4.93
CA GLY A 285 -6.55 43.15 -3.77
C GLY A 285 -7.29 42.09 -2.95
N GLU A 286 -7.29 40.83 -3.40
CA GLU A 286 -7.92 39.71 -2.68
C GLU A 286 -6.87 38.81 -2.03
N ALA A 287 -7.20 38.29 -0.84
CA ALA A 287 -6.34 37.38 -0.08
C ALA A 287 -6.53 35.94 -0.57
N ILE A 288 -5.69 35.50 -1.50
CA ILE A 288 -5.83 34.20 -2.19
C ILE A 288 -4.90 33.15 -1.54
N PRO A 289 -5.40 31.94 -1.21
CA PRO A 289 -4.60 30.87 -0.62
C PRO A 289 -3.54 30.32 -1.58
N HIS A 290 -2.29 30.31 -1.14
CA HIS A 290 -1.16 29.72 -1.84
C HIS A 290 -0.36 28.84 -0.88
N LYS A 291 -0.03 27.62 -1.30
CA LYS A 291 0.84 26.72 -0.54
C LYS A 291 2.30 26.97 -0.89
N ILE A 292 3.12 27.17 0.14
CA ILE A 292 4.57 27.33 -0.01
C ILE A 292 5.19 26.00 -0.46
N THR A 293 5.83 26.00 -1.62
CA THR A 293 6.57 24.85 -2.15
C THR A 293 8.06 24.95 -1.87
N ARG A 294 8.61 26.16 -1.77
CA ARG A 294 10.01 26.42 -1.47
C ARG A 294 10.13 27.70 -0.64
N ALA A 295 11.00 27.68 0.37
CA ALA A 295 11.43 28.86 1.10
C ALA A 295 12.96 28.78 1.30
N LEU A 296 13.71 29.75 0.77
CA LEU A 296 15.16 29.84 0.95
C LEU A 296 15.53 31.16 1.60
N ARG A 297 16.16 31.08 2.76
CA ARG A 297 16.65 32.26 3.48
C ARG A 297 18.10 32.56 3.09
N GLY A 298 18.33 33.75 2.53
CA GLY A 298 19.66 34.28 2.25
C GLY A 298 20.37 34.78 3.51
N ALA A 299 21.70 34.92 3.44
CA ALA A 299 22.50 35.47 4.53
C ALA A 299 22.14 36.93 4.87
N ASN A 300 21.57 37.65 3.91
CA ASN A 300 21.07 39.03 4.04
C ASN A 300 19.69 39.14 4.72
N GLY A 301 19.10 38.03 5.20
CA GLY A 301 17.78 38.04 5.86
C GLY A 301 16.59 38.17 4.92
N VAL A 302 16.81 38.04 3.60
CA VAL A 302 15.76 37.94 2.60
C VAL A 302 15.39 36.46 2.42
N ILE A 303 14.09 36.16 2.46
CA ILE A 303 13.55 34.81 2.26
C ILE A 303 12.84 34.78 0.91
N GLU A 304 13.42 34.07 -0.03
CA GLU A 304 12.78 33.79 -1.32
C GLU A 304 11.76 32.67 -1.17
N ILE A 305 10.52 32.93 -1.56
CA ILE A 305 9.45 31.94 -1.50
C ILE A 305 8.89 31.65 -2.90
N GLU A 306 8.63 30.37 -3.15
CA GLU A 306 7.78 29.92 -4.23
C GLU A 306 6.52 29.30 -3.64
N ALA A 307 5.38 29.68 -4.17
CA ALA A 307 4.09 29.20 -3.72
C ALA A 307 3.20 28.86 -4.92
N ARG A 308 2.32 27.87 -4.76
CA ARG A 308 1.33 27.50 -5.78
C ARG A 308 -0.06 27.77 -5.26
N TYR A 309 -0.95 28.24 -6.13
CA TYR A 309 -2.36 28.37 -5.77
C TYR A 309 -2.91 27.00 -5.35
N GLU A 310 -3.62 26.98 -4.23
CA GLU A 310 -4.26 25.78 -3.71
C GLU A 310 -5.73 26.07 -3.45
N ASP A 311 -6.60 25.33 -4.13
CA ASP A 311 -8.03 25.42 -3.96
C ASP A 311 -8.50 24.44 -2.89
N ARG A 312 -9.18 24.95 -1.86
CA ARG A 312 -9.65 24.14 -0.74
C ARG A 312 -10.87 23.28 -1.12
N GLU A 313 -11.66 23.71 -2.09
CA GLU A 313 -12.87 22.99 -2.50
C GLU A 313 -12.52 21.65 -3.15
N VAL A 314 -11.35 21.56 -3.80
CA VAL A 314 -10.84 20.34 -4.44
C VAL A 314 -10.68 19.18 -3.46
N TYR A 315 -10.43 19.45 -2.17
CA TYR A 315 -10.33 18.42 -1.12
C TYR A 315 -11.68 17.96 -0.55
N SER A 316 -12.79 18.58 -0.98
CA SER A 316 -14.15 18.21 -0.58
C SER A 316 -14.93 17.41 -1.64
N SER A 317 -14.25 16.94 -2.70
CA SER A 317 -14.87 16.17 -3.78
C SER A 317 -15.53 14.88 -3.28
N SER A 318 -16.71 14.57 -3.83
CA SER A 318 -17.55 13.41 -3.47
C SER A 318 -17.88 12.53 -4.68
N ALA A 319 -16.96 12.44 -5.64
CA ALA A 319 -17.13 11.63 -6.84
C ALA A 319 -17.45 10.15 -6.53
N VAL A 320 -18.39 9.56 -7.26
CA VAL A 320 -18.81 8.15 -7.11
C VAL A 320 -18.36 7.36 -8.34
N ALA A 321 -17.82 6.17 -8.11
CA ALA A 321 -17.45 5.26 -9.18
C ALA A 321 -18.51 4.16 -9.37
N MET A 322 -18.48 3.53 -10.54
CA MET A 322 -19.21 2.28 -10.77
C MET A 322 -18.28 1.12 -10.40
N GLU A 323 -18.75 0.24 -9.51
CA GLU A 323 -18.02 -0.96 -9.09
C GLU A 323 -18.18 -2.08 -10.13
N GLY A 324 -17.09 -2.79 -10.43
CA GLY A 324 -17.12 -3.97 -11.30
C GLY A 324 -17.68 -5.21 -10.57
N PRO A 325 -18.17 -6.22 -11.30
CA PRO A 325 -18.65 -7.45 -10.68
C PRO A 325 -17.48 -8.19 -9.99
N ALA A 326 -17.65 -8.46 -8.69
CA ALA A 326 -16.68 -9.23 -7.91
C ALA A 326 -16.55 -10.67 -8.45
N PRO A 327 -15.33 -11.24 -8.52
CA PRO A 327 -15.16 -12.65 -8.83
C PRO A 327 -15.80 -13.51 -7.72
N THR A 328 -16.70 -14.43 -8.10
CA THR A 328 -17.47 -15.29 -7.17
C THR A 328 -16.72 -16.54 -6.70
N GLY A 329 -15.39 -16.60 -6.90
CA GLY A 329 -14.56 -17.76 -6.59
C GLY A 329 -14.33 -17.91 -5.09
N THR A 330 -15.19 -18.65 -4.39
CA THR A 330 -14.91 -18.96 -2.98
C THR A 330 -13.93 -20.13 -2.84
N LEU A 331 -12.76 -19.89 -2.24
CA LEU A 331 -11.80 -20.95 -1.94
C LEU A 331 -12.32 -21.83 -0.79
N ARG A 332 -12.48 -23.14 -1.05
CA ARG A 332 -12.83 -24.15 -0.03
C ARG A 332 -11.57 -24.89 0.42
N LEU A 333 -11.34 -24.96 1.72
CA LEU A 333 -10.23 -25.72 2.28
C LEU A 333 -10.49 -27.22 2.13
N PRO A 334 -9.48 -28.05 1.78
CA PRO A 334 -9.68 -29.47 1.62
C PRO A 334 -9.96 -30.24 2.92
N GLY A 335 -9.67 -29.65 4.08
CA GLY A 335 -9.86 -30.29 5.38
C GLY A 335 -8.95 -31.49 5.60
N PRO A 336 -8.96 -32.07 6.80
CA PRO A 336 -8.29 -33.34 7.07
C PRO A 336 -8.95 -34.47 6.28
N THR A 337 -8.13 -35.45 5.89
CA THR A 337 -8.61 -36.70 5.29
C THR A 337 -8.82 -37.73 6.39
N THR A 338 -10.03 -38.25 6.51
CA THR A 338 -10.33 -39.43 7.32
C THR A 338 -10.21 -40.66 6.42
N TRP A 339 -9.42 -41.64 6.85
CA TRP A 339 -9.24 -42.92 6.19
C TRP A 339 -9.68 -44.05 7.13
N GLN A 340 -10.38 -45.03 6.57
CA GLN A 340 -10.89 -46.18 7.30
C GLN A 340 -10.59 -47.46 6.50
N PRO A 341 -9.77 -48.38 7.04
CA PRO A 341 -9.70 -49.74 6.51
C PRO A 341 -11.04 -50.44 6.79
N LEU A 342 -11.51 -51.20 5.81
CA LEU A 342 -12.76 -51.96 5.84
C LEU A 342 -12.41 -53.45 5.96
N ASP A 343 -12.83 -54.04 7.06
CA ASP A 343 -12.77 -55.48 7.28
C ASP A 343 -14.03 -56.12 6.68
N MET A 344 -13.92 -56.60 5.44
CA MET A 344 -15.01 -57.22 4.70
C MET A 344 -14.49 -58.29 3.73
N PRO A 345 -15.32 -59.28 3.36
CA PRO A 345 -14.94 -60.27 2.36
C PRO A 345 -14.69 -59.61 0.99
N VAL A 346 -13.94 -60.32 0.15
CA VAL A 346 -13.67 -59.92 -1.25
C VAL A 346 -15.00 -59.74 -1.99
N GLY A 347 -15.27 -58.52 -2.46
CA GLY A 347 -16.54 -58.16 -3.10
C GLY A 347 -16.56 -58.39 -4.61
N ARG A 348 -15.39 -58.54 -5.24
CA ARG A 348 -15.27 -58.80 -6.68
C ARG A 348 -14.15 -59.80 -6.91
N ALA A 349 -14.36 -60.78 -7.78
CA ALA A 349 -13.33 -61.79 -8.10
C ALA A 349 -12.01 -61.20 -8.63
N ILE A 350 -12.03 -59.99 -9.19
CA ILE A 350 -10.82 -59.28 -9.64
C ILE A 350 -9.99 -58.69 -8.48
N ASP A 351 -10.60 -58.55 -7.30
CA ASP A 351 -9.93 -58.03 -6.10
C ASP A 351 -9.42 -59.18 -5.19
N ASP A 352 -9.40 -60.43 -5.70
CA ASP A 352 -8.88 -61.61 -5.00
C ASP A 352 -7.33 -61.62 -5.03
N ASP A 353 -6.75 -60.70 -4.25
CA ASP A 353 -5.31 -60.49 -4.08
C ASP A 353 -5.02 -60.03 -2.63
N ASP A 354 -3.75 -60.01 -2.24
CA ASP A 354 -3.32 -59.60 -0.89
C ASP A 354 -3.68 -58.13 -0.59
N GLY A 355 -4.69 -57.91 0.27
CA GLY A 355 -5.08 -56.56 0.66
C GLY A 355 -6.35 -56.47 1.50
N PHE A 356 -6.81 -55.24 1.71
CA PHE A 356 -8.08 -54.93 2.36
C PHE A 356 -8.75 -53.75 1.64
N TYR A 357 -10.09 -53.70 1.67
CA TYR A 357 -10.82 -52.55 1.16
C TYR A 357 -10.64 -51.35 2.07
N TRP A 358 -10.71 -50.16 1.51
CA TRP A 358 -10.57 -48.94 2.29
C TRP A 358 -11.53 -47.87 1.78
N ALA A 359 -11.87 -46.95 2.68
CA ALA A 359 -12.65 -45.77 2.39
C ALA A 359 -11.89 -44.54 2.87
N ALA A 360 -11.98 -43.45 2.11
CA ALA A 360 -11.49 -42.16 2.57
C ALA A 360 -12.49 -41.05 2.24
N THR A 361 -12.54 -40.05 3.10
CA THR A 361 -13.35 -38.86 2.90
C THR A 361 -12.65 -37.64 3.50
N GLY A 362 -13.01 -36.46 3.03
CA GLY A 362 -12.62 -35.21 3.68
C GLY A 362 -13.77 -34.66 4.51
N GLU A 363 -13.45 -34.03 5.63
CA GLU A 363 -14.45 -33.38 6.48
C GLU A 363 -15.00 -32.09 5.85
N GLU A 364 -14.18 -31.39 5.06
CA GLU A 364 -14.50 -30.08 4.50
C GLU A 364 -14.88 -30.13 3.02
N GLU A 365 -15.72 -29.21 2.53
CA GLU A 365 -16.19 -29.17 1.13
C GLU A 365 -15.07 -29.08 0.08
N GLY A 366 -13.87 -28.63 0.43
CA GLY A 366 -12.77 -28.47 -0.52
C GLY A 366 -11.98 -29.74 -0.83
N TRP A 367 -12.25 -30.87 -0.18
CA TRP A 367 -11.47 -32.11 -0.36
C TRP A 367 -11.57 -32.64 -1.79
N ARG A 368 -10.41 -32.88 -2.42
CA ARG A 368 -10.30 -33.28 -3.83
C ARG A 368 -9.89 -34.75 -4.03
N GLY A 369 -9.70 -35.48 -2.94
CA GLY A 369 -9.22 -36.85 -2.97
C GLY A 369 -8.09 -37.11 -1.99
N ALA A 370 -7.62 -38.36 -2.00
CA ALA A 370 -6.48 -38.80 -1.20
C ALA A 370 -5.63 -39.78 -2.01
N ARG A 371 -4.31 -39.79 -1.74
CA ARG A 371 -3.36 -40.78 -2.24
C ARG A 371 -2.93 -41.67 -1.08
N ILE A 372 -2.90 -42.97 -1.32
CA ILE A 372 -2.44 -43.96 -0.35
C ILE A 372 -1.06 -44.42 -0.76
N HIS A 373 -0.16 -44.37 0.21
CA HIS A 373 1.19 -44.89 0.09
C HIS A 373 1.43 -45.92 1.19
N ARG A 374 2.22 -46.95 0.87
CA ARG A 374 2.63 -47.99 1.80
C ARG A 374 4.13 -47.98 1.97
N SER A 375 4.58 -47.99 3.21
CA SER A 375 5.95 -48.27 3.58
C SER A 375 6.10 -49.74 3.95
N SER A 376 7.16 -50.38 3.45
CA SER A 376 7.57 -51.74 3.81
C SER A 376 8.81 -51.78 4.71
N ASP A 377 9.36 -50.61 5.05
CA ASP A 377 10.62 -50.42 5.76
C ASP A 377 10.45 -49.59 7.05
N GLY A 378 9.27 -49.61 7.66
CA GLY A 378 9.03 -48.94 8.94
C GLY A 378 8.89 -47.42 8.87
N GLY A 379 8.71 -46.86 7.66
CA GLY A 379 8.47 -45.44 7.41
C GLY A 379 9.60 -44.72 6.68
N ASP A 380 10.67 -45.41 6.28
CA ASP A 380 11.82 -44.82 5.59
C ASP A 380 11.53 -44.51 4.11
N SER A 381 10.73 -45.35 3.43
CA SER A 381 10.27 -45.12 2.07
C SER A 381 8.80 -45.48 1.89
N TYR A 382 8.14 -44.77 0.96
CA TYR A 382 6.70 -44.88 0.71
C TYR A 382 6.43 -45.14 -0.76
N ASN A 383 5.87 -46.30 -1.07
CA ASN A 383 5.45 -46.67 -2.43
C ASN A 383 3.98 -46.31 -2.64
N PHE A 384 3.67 -45.64 -3.75
CA PHE A 384 2.30 -45.31 -4.12
C PHE A 384 1.50 -46.59 -4.39
N MET A 385 0.32 -46.71 -3.79
CA MET A 385 -0.59 -47.85 -4.02
C MET A 385 -1.78 -47.46 -4.88
N SER A 386 -2.51 -46.41 -4.49
CA SER A 386 -3.77 -46.05 -5.12
C SER A 386 -4.18 -44.62 -4.76
N ALA A 387 -5.13 -44.07 -5.52
CA ALA A 387 -5.71 -42.76 -5.26
C ALA A 387 -7.23 -42.81 -5.37
N ILE A 388 -7.90 -42.00 -4.55
CA ILE A 388 -9.34 -41.77 -4.62
C ILE A 388 -9.57 -40.30 -4.94
N SER A 389 -10.52 -40.04 -5.85
CA SER A 389 -10.96 -38.68 -6.21
C SER A 389 -12.41 -38.41 -5.84
N ARG A 390 -13.12 -39.40 -5.28
CA ARG A 390 -14.52 -39.32 -4.85
C ARG A 390 -14.66 -39.60 -3.36
N ARG A 391 -15.51 -38.86 -2.67
CA ARG A 391 -15.72 -39.05 -1.23
C ARG A 391 -16.46 -40.34 -0.95
N ALA A 392 -15.93 -41.15 -0.03
CA ALA A 392 -16.72 -42.20 0.60
C ALA A 392 -17.67 -41.59 1.65
N LYS A 393 -18.82 -42.23 1.88
CA LYS A 393 -19.71 -41.88 2.99
C LYS A 393 -19.21 -42.59 4.24
N ILE A 394 -18.51 -41.85 5.10
CA ILE A 394 -18.04 -42.33 6.41
C ILE A 394 -18.78 -41.51 7.47
N GLY A 395 -19.23 -42.16 8.53
CA GLY A 395 -19.91 -41.51 9.63
C GLY A 395 -19.84 -42.36 10.89
N THR A 396 -20.04 -41.71 12.03
CA THR A 396 -20.15 -42.37 13.33
C THR A 396 -21.62 -42.52 13.69
N VAL A 397 -21.99 -43.66 14.28
CA VAL A 397 -23.34 -43.90 14.77
C VAL A 397 -23.46 -43.30 16.17
N THR A 398 -24.27 -42.26 16.33
CA THR A 398 -24.53 -41.57 17.61
C THR A 398 -25.77 -42.16 18.29
N GLY A 399 -25.73 -43.44 18.64
CA GLY A 399 -26.86 -44.17 19.25
C GLY A 399 -26.46 -45.53 19.82
N ALA A 400 -27.46 -46.38 20.13
CA ALA A 400 -27.19 -47.76 20.54
C ALA A 400 -26.36 -48.48 19.46
N ALA A 401 -25.31 -49.20 19.88
CA ALA A 401 -24.46 -49.96 18.98
C ALA A 401 -25.34 -50.84 18.08
N LEU A 402 -25.03 -50.88 16.78
CA LEU A 402 -25.65 -51.84 15.87
C LEU A 402 -25.48 -53.24 16.49
N GLY A 403 -26.56 -54.02 16.52
CA GLY A 403 -26.49 -55.39 17.00
C GLY A 403 -25.44 -56.19 16.23
N ASN A 404 -24.93 -57.27 16.83
CA ASN A 404 -23.96 -58.15 16.15
C ASN A 404 -24.47 -58.50 14.75
N GLY A 405 -23.61 -58.32 13.75
CA GLY A 405 -23.91 -58.68 12.38
C GLY A 405 -24.24 -60.18 12.26
N PRO A 406 -25.00 -60.59 11.23
CA PRO A 406 -25.31 -61.99 10.99
C PRO A 406 -24.02 -62.81 10.85
N SER A 407 -23.91 -63.90 11.61
CA SER A 407 -22.75 -64.81 11.59
C SER A 407 -22.79 -65.83 10.43
N ALA A 408 -23.74 -65.69 9.51
CA ALA A 408 -23.94 -66.58 8.37
C ALA A 408 -24.02 -65.75 7.09
N PHE A 409 -23.22 -66.17 6.10
CA PHE A 409 -23.20 -65.59 4.76
C PHE A 409 -24.56 -65.79 4.08
N PHE A 410 -25.01 -64.80 3.29
CA PHE A 410 -25.99 -65.06 2.25
C PHE A 410 -25.27 -65.81 1.13
N ASP A 411 -25.70 -67.06 0.90
CA ASP A 411 -25.45 -67.80 -0.34
C ASP A 411 -26.10 -67.06 -1.53
#